data_AF-A0A1Q8LIP0-F1
#
_entry.id   AF-A0A1Q8LIP0-F1
#
_cell.length_a   1.000
_cell.length_b   1.000
_cell.length_c   1.000
_cell.angle_alpha   90.00
_cell.angle_beta   90.00
_cell.angle_gamma   90.00
#
_symmetry.space_group_name_H-M   'P 1'
#
loop_
_entity.id
_entity.type
_entity.pdbx_description
1 polymer ?
#
loop_
_entity_poly.entity_id
_entity_poly.type
_entity_poly.pdbx_seq_one_letter_code
_entity_poly.pdbx_strand_id
1 'polypeptide(L)'
;MTSGSAGTGGELPRLHERAHDSPLLTRVEVADLLGYSRTSMATVMGRDPDRWPRPAALLLHPPRTWMMLWDRDEILAAAPPAAATRRRGATATISDAEGLLRCLECGLRFRSLGRHLHAKHDLSADEYRDRHQLPATGALNCDGARQSSSDWQRARIAEDPDHANRLAPYRTPEHLDQLRNTAIESNHRTRGYDLVRAHRAPGQSYAVQIMAGRRRDRLDEQARRAGFPELDTAIAQTMHISSREAAARIGIGATTVLRHRQRLAGPQP
;
A
#
# COMPACT_ATOMS: atom_id res chain seq x y z
N MET A 1 1.78 28.59 -67.66
CA MET A 1 0.48 28.76 -66.99
C MET A 1 0.14 27.45 -66.31
N THR A 2 0.57 27.30 -65.06
CA THR A 2 0.33 26.11 -64.22
C THR A 2 -0.55 26.55 -63.07
N SER A 3 -1.85 26.30 -63.20
CA SER A 3 -2.86 26.65 -62.21
C SER A 3 -2.75 25.71 -61.01
N GLY A 4 -2.37 26.29 -59.87
CA GLY A 4 -2.39 25.61 -58.57
C GLY A 4 -3.82 25.45 -58.08
N SER A 5 -4.24 24.21 -57.84
CA SER A 5 -5.46 23.90 -57.12
C SER A 5 -5.17 24.02 -55.62
N ALA A 6 -5.68 25.07 -55.01
CA ALA A 6 -5.63 25.29 -53.57
C ALA A 6 -6.47 24.20 -52.89
N GLY A 7 -5.81 23.35 -52.12
CA GLY A 7 -6.46 22.36 -51.27
C GLY A 7 -7.42 23.03 -50.31
N THR A 8 -8.67 22.61 -50.40
CA THR A 8 -9.74 22.85 -49.43
C THR A 8 -9.22 22.62 -48.02
N GLY A 9 -9.14 23.70 -47.24
CA GLY A 9 -8.90 23.62 -45.81
C GLY A 9 -9.96 22.74 -45.20
N GLY A 10 -9.54 21.59 -44.66
CA GLY A 10 -10.40 20.71 -43.88
C GLY A 10 -11.01 21.51 -42.74
N GLU A 11 -12.28 21.85 -42.89
CA GLU A 11 -13.11 22.42 -41.84
C GLU A 11 -13.10 21.38 -40.70
N LEU A 12 -12.32 21.66 -39.65
CA LEU A 12 -12.35 20.85 -38.44
C LEU A 12 -13.81 20.77 -38.00
N PRO A 13 -14.31 19.57 -37.62
CA PRO A 13 -15.70 19.41 -37.25
C PRO A 13 -16.05 20.48 -36.22
N ARG A 14 -16.94 21.41 -36.63
CA ARG A 14 -17.50 22.43 -35.75
C ARG A 14 -18.03 21.67 -34.54
N LEU A 15 -17.64 22.12 -33.36
CA LEU A 15 -18.17 21.70 -32.07
C LEU A 15 -19.64 21.33 -32.25
N HIS A 16 -19.95 20.03 -32.26
CA HIS A 16 -21.34 19.62 -32.27
C HIS A 16 -21.97 20.32 -31.07
N GLU A 17 -22.94 21.22 -31.32
CA GLU A 17 -23.78 21.80 -30.28
C GLU A 17 -24.33 20.64 -29.46
N ARG A 18 -23.75 20.42 -28.28
CA ARG A 18 -24.27 19.44 -27.33
C ARG A 18 -25.37 20.14 -26.54
N ALA A 19 -26.44 19.38 -26.29
CA ALA A 19 -27.67 19.82 -25.64
C ALA A 19 -27.55 20.04 -24.12
N HIS A 20 -26.34 20.30 -23.61
CA HIS A 20 -26.09 20.43 -22.18
C HIS A 20 -25.45 21.78 -21.89
N ASP A 21 -26.15 22.63 -21.13
CA ASP A 21 -25.67 23.91 -20.58
C ASP A 21 -24.52 23.73 -19.54
N SER A 22 -23.89 22.56 -19.53
CA SER A 22 -22.84 22.17 -18.61
C SER A 22 -21.51 22.82 -19.01
N PRO A 23 -20.77 23.41 -18.06
CA PRO A 23 -19.51 24.07 -18.37
C PRO A 23 -18.46 23.06 -18.84
N LEU A 24 -17.73 23.42 -19.90
CA LEU A 24 -16.61 22.66 -20.41
C LEU A 24 -15.36 22.91 -19.57
N LEU A 25 -14.74 21.84 -19.10
CA LEU A 25 -13.57 21.88 -18.24
C LEU A 25 -12.35 21.32 -18.97
N THR A 26 -11.22 21.99 -18.83
CA THR A 26 -9.90 21.44 -19.17
C THR A 26 -9.56 20.29 -18.22
N ARG A 27 -8.60 19.43 -18.60
CA ARG A 27 -8.11 18.36 -17.71
C ARG A 27 -7.60 18.87 -16.36
N VAL A 28 -7.08 20.11 -16.32
CA VAL A 28 -6.60 20.74 -15.09
C VAL A 28 -7.77 21.08 -14.18
N GLU A 29 -8.81 21.71 -14.71
CA GLU A 29 -10.02 22.03 -13.95
C GLU A 29 -10.77 20.78 -13.52
N VAL A 30 -10.80 19.73 -14.35
CA VAL A 30 -11.31 18.41 -13.95
C VAL A 30 -10.51 17.84 -12.78
N ALA A 31 -9.17 17.94 -12.81
CA ALA A 31 -8.33 17.46 -11.73
C ALA A 31 -8.62 18.23 -10.43
N ASP A 32 -8.73 19.55 -10.50
CA ASP A 32 -9.05 20.40 -9.35
C ASP A 32 -10.45 20.10 -8.81
N LEU A 33 -11.45 19.95 -9.70
CA LEU A 33 -12.84 19.62 -9.35
C LEU A 33 -12.96 18.29 -8.60
N LEU A 34 -12.20 17.27 -9.02
CA LEU A 34 -12.26 15.93 -8.44
C LEU A 34 -11.19 15.70 -7.35
N GLY A 35 -10.39 16.72 -7.04
CA GLY A 35 -9.35 16.67 -6.01
C GLY A 35 -8.13 15.83 -6.39
N TYR A 36 -7.84 15.62 -7.68
CA TYR A 36 -6.61 14.98 -8.14
C TYR A 36 -5.49 15.99 -8.39
N SER A 37 -4.25 15.53 -8.27
CA SER A 37 -3.14 16.23 -8.92
C SER A 37 -3.27 16.17 -10.45
N ARG A 38 -2.80 17.23 -11.13
CA ARG A 38 -2.78 17.30 -12.61
C ARG A 38 -2.18 16.05 -13.27
N THR A 39 -1.11 15.51 -12.69
CA THR A 39 -0.43 14.29 -13.18
C THR A 39 -1.21 13.01 -12.88
N SER A 40 -1.84 12.92 -11.70
CA SER A 40 -2.62 11.75 -11.31
C SER A 40 -3.88 11.63 -12.17
N MET A 41 -4.57 12.74 -12.44
CA MET A 41 -5.75 12.75 -13.32
C MET A 41 -5.42 12.20 -14.70
N ALA A 42 -4.33 12.69 -15.33
CA ALA A 42 -3.90 12.21 -16.64
C ALA A 42 -3.64 10.69 -16.66
N THR A 43 -3.04 10.16 -15.60
CA THR A 43 -2.73 8.73 -15.49
C THR A 43 -3.98 7.90 -15.22
N VAL A 44 -4.89 8.37 -14.37
CA VAL A 44 -6.15 7.67 -14.07
C VAL A 44 -7.01 7.58 -15.32
N MET A 45 -7.13 8.68 -16.08
CA MET A 45 -7.85 8.69 -17.35
C MET A 45 -7.23 7.77 -18.39
N GLY A 46 -5.89 7.74 -18.48
CA GLY A 46 -5.20 6.86 -19.43
C GLY A 46 -5.25 5.37 -19.06
N ARG A 47 -5.38 5.05 -17.77
CA ARG A 47 -5.44 3.64 -17.31
C ARG A 47 -6.77 2.98 -17.60
N ASP A 48 -7.85 3.75 -17.60
CA ASP A 48 -9.21 3.25 -17.78
C ASP A 48 -9.99 4.20 -18.72
N PRO A 49 -9.62 4.24 -20.02
CA PRO A 49 -10.17 5.21 -20.95
C PRO A 49 -11.67 5.03 -21.20
N ASP A 50 -12.19 3.81 -21.06
CA ASP A 50 -13.60 3.49 -21.29
C ASP A 50 -14.52 4.00 -20.18
N ARG A 51 -13.96 4.23 -18.99
CA ARG A 51 -14.68 4.78 -17.85
C ARG A 51 -14.99 6.27 -18.00
N TRP A 52 -14.10 7.04 -18.63
CA TRP A 52 -14.22 8.49 -18.69
C TRP A 52 -14.95 8.92 -19.96
N PRO A 53 -15.78 9.98 -19.91
CA PRO A 53 -16.40 10.49 -21.12
C PRO A 53 -15.31 10.94 -22.11
N ARG A 54 -15.59 10.73 -23.40
CA ARG A 54 -14.72 11.25 -24.47
C ARG A 54 -14.70 12.79 -24.40
N PRO A 55 -13.57 13.43 -24.75
CA PRO A 55 -13.52 14.88 -24.82
C PRO A 55 -14.68 15.43 -25.65
N ALA A 56 -15.43 16.37 -25.08
CA ALA A 56 -16.55 17.01 -25.74
C ALA A 56 -16.08 18.03 -26.79
N ALA A 57 -14.88 18.59 -26.59
CA ALA A 57 -14.34 19.65 -27.41
C ALA A 57 -12.80 19.67 -27.40
N LEU A 58 -12.23 20.37 -28.38
CA LEU A 58 -10.81 20.70 -28.46
C LEU A 58 -10.65 22.22 -28.55
N LEU A 59 -9.86 22.80 -27.66
CA LEU A 59 -9.52 24.21 -27.64
C LEU A 59 -8.07 24.41 -28.06
N LEU A 60 -7.82 25.30 -29.02
CA LEU A 60 -6.46 25.67 -29.40
C LEU A 60 -5.92 26.74 -28.44
N HIS A 61 -4.98 26.38 -27.57
CA HIS A 61 -4.30 27.32 -26.69
C HIS A 61 -2.98 27.80 -27.33
N PRO A 62 -2.71 29.12 -27.40
CA PRO A 62 -1.42 29.63 -27.85
C PRO A 62 -0.27 29.14 -26.94
N PRO A 63 0.92 28.78 -27.47
CA PRO A 63 1.33 28.79 -28.87
C PRO A 63 1.23 27.39 -29.51
N ARG A 64 0.00 26.96 -29.88
CA ARG A 64 -0.33 25.71 -30.59
C ARG A 64 -0.38 24.43 -29.74
N THR A 65 -0.87 24.51 -28.50
CA THR A 65 -1.22 23.31 -27.73
C THR A 65 -2.73 23.09 -27.80
N TRP A 66 -3.14 21.94 -28.32
CA TRP A 66 -4.54 21.51 -28.26
C TRP A 66 -4.87 21.05 -26.84
N MET A 67 -5.91 21.63 -26.25
CA MET A 67 -6.47 21.24 -24.97
C MET A 67 -7.77 20.49 -25.20
N MET A 68 -7.83 19.27 -24.70
CA MET A 68 -9.10 18.55 -24.59
C MET A 68 -9.96 19.20 -23.50
N LEU A 69 -11.24 19.32 -23.81
CA LEU A 69 -12.27 19.83 -22.91
C LEU A 69 -13.31 18.72 -22.67
N TRP A 70 -13.77 18.61 -21.44
CA TRP A 70 -14.77 17.64 -21.01
C TRP A 70 -15.99 18.33 -20.44
N ASP A 71 -17.16 17.73 -20.65
CA ASP A 71 -18.39 18.17 -20.02
C ASP A 71 -18.33 17.91 -18.50
N ARG A 72 -18.62 18.93 -17.68
CA ARG A 72 -18.54 18.83 -16.22
C ARG A 72 -19.46 17.76 -15.65
N ASP A 73 -20.71 17.72 -16.10
CA ASP A 73 -21.72 16.83 -15.56
C ASP A 73 -21.46 15.38 -15.97
N GLU A 74 -21.03 15.14 -17.22
CA GLU A 74 -20.57 13.81 -17.66
C GLU A 74 -19.35 13.34 -16.84
N ILE A 75 -18.42 14.25 -16.53
CA ILE A 75 -17.25 13.95 -15.69
C ILE A 75 -17.66 13.61 -14.26
N LEU A 76 -18.56 14.39 -13.65
CA LEU A 76 -19.04 14.13 -12.29
C LEU A 76 -19.82 12.82 -12.20
N ALA A 77 -20.58 12.46 -13.24
CA ALA A 77 -21.30 11.20 -13.32
C ALA A 77 -20.36 9.98 -13.45
N ALA A 78 -19.25 10.12 -14.19
CA ALA A 78 -18.24 9.07 -14.36
C ALA A 78 -17.23 8.98 -13.19
N ALA A 79 -17.12 10.05 -12.41
CA ALA A 79 -16.24 10.11 -11.26
C ALA A 79 -16.65 9.04 -10.23
N PRO A 80 -15.67 8.37 -9.59
CA PRO A 80 -16.00 7.45 -8.52
C PRO A 80 -16.71 8.24 -7.41
N PRO A 81 -17.70 7.64 -6.72
CA PRO A 81 -18.19 8.24 -5.50
C PRO A 81 -16.99 8.47 -4.58
N ALA A 82 -16.95 9.59 -3.86
CA ALA A 82 -15.91 9.95 -2.89
C ALA A 82 -15.86 9.00 -1.66
N ALA A 83 -16.32 7.75 -1.84
CA ALA A 83 -16.45 6.73 -0.84
C ALA A 83 -15.08 6.35 -0.27
N ALA A 84 -15.07 6.32 1.05
CA ALA A 84 -13.93 6.09 1.91
C ALA A 84 -13.01 4.94 1.46
N THR A 85 -11.71 5.22 1.58
CA THR A 85 -10.57 4.30 1.69
C THR A 85 -10.95 2.83 1.84
N ARG A 86 -10.97 2.08 0.73
CA ARG A 86 -10.88 0.61 0.80
C ARG A 86 -9.43 0.20 0.83
N ARG A 87 -8.96 -0.14 2.03
CA ARG A 87 -7.66 -0.76 2.32
C ARG A 87 -7.45 -1.98 1.41
N ARG A 88 -6.56 -1.88 0.43
CA ARG A 88 -6.07 -3.04 -0.35
C ARG A 88 -4.59 -3.27 -0.05
N GLY A 89 -4.28 -4.35 0.66
CA GLY A 89 -2.93 -4.89 0.77
C GLY A 89 -2.44 -5.09 2.21
N ALA A 90 -1.49 -6.02 2.36
CA ALA A 90 -0.87 -6.43 3.62
C ALA A 90 0.10 -5.38 4.21
N THR A 91 0.12 -4.16 3.68
CA THR A 91 1.01 -3.06 4.08
C THR A 91 0.16 -1.84 4.39
N ALA A 92 0.60 -0.99 5.32
CA ALA A 92 -0.09 0.23 5.70
C ALA A 92 -0.04 1.27 4.57
N THR A 93 -0.85 1.11 3.54
CA THR A 93 -1.09 2.17 2.55
C THR A 93 -2.42 2.84 2.85
N ILE A 94 -2.37 4.17 3.07
CA ILE A 94 -3.55 5.03 3.21
C ILE A 94 -3.95 5.46 1.79
N SER A 95 -4.26 4.46 0.96
CA SER A 95 -4.75 4.67 -0.39
C SER A 95 -6.29 4.70 -0.35
N ASP A 96 -6.89 5.57 -1.15
CA ASP A 96 -8.33 5.64 -1.33
C ASP A 96 -8.86 4.49 -2.22
N ALA A 97 -10.17 4.49 -2.51
CA ALA A 97 -10.80 3.45 -3.32
C ALA A 97 -10.22 3.31 -4.75
N GLU A 98 -9.52 4.32 -5.23
CA GLU A 98 -8.86 4.34 -6.55
C GLU A 98 -7.38 4.00 -6.48
N GLY A 99 -6.90 3.69 -5.27
CA GLY A 99 -5.51 3.39 -5.00
C GLY A 99 -4.61 4.62 -4.91
N LEU A 100 -5.14 5.85 -4.91
CA LEU A 100 -4.34 7.08 -4.76
C LEU A 100 -4.20 7.51 -3.30
N LEU A 101 -3.15 8.27 -3.01
CA LEU A 101 -2.91 8.82 -1.68
C LEU A 101 -3.49 10.21 -1.55
N ARG A 102 -4.26 10.45 -0.48
CA ARG A 102 -4.71 11.79 -0.13
C ARG A 102 -3.66 12.49 0.74
N CYS A 103 -3.24 13.69 0.35
CA CYS A 103 -2.44 14.56 1.20
C CYS A 103 -3.30 15.09 2.35
N LEU A 104 -2.81 14.99 3.58
CA LEU A 104 -3.54 15.43 4.77
C LEU A 104 -3.41 16.94 5.02
N GLU A 105 -2.45 17.61 4.38
CA GLU A 105 -2.28 19.07 4.46
C GLU A 105 -3.23 19.81 3.51
N CYS A 106 -3.32 19.37 2.25
CA CYS A 106 -4.13 20.06 1.22
C CYS A 106 -5.34 19.28 0.71
N GLY A 107 -5.52 18.02 1.11
CA GLY A 107 -6.67 17.20 0.71
C GLY A 107 -6.63 16.65 -0.72
N LEU A 108 -5.63 17.02 -1.54
CA LEU A 108 -5.46 16.56 -2.92
C LEU A 108 -4.91 15.13 -3.02
N ARG A 109 -5.18 14.46 -4.15
CA ARG A 109 -4.88 13.03 -4.38
C ARG A 109 -3.69 12.87 -5.32
N PHE A 110 -2.72 12.03 -4.93
CA PHE A 110 -1.45 11.83 -5.61
C PHE A 110 -1.06 10.36 -5.72
N ARG A 111 -0.26 10.03 -6.74
CA ARG A 111 0.44 8.74 -6.83
C ARG A 111 1.65 8.61 -5.91
N SER A 112 2.30 9.73 -5.59
CA SER A 112 3.41 9.80 -4.65
C SER A 112 3.35 11.15 -3.95
N LEU A 113 3.35 11.13 -2.62
CA LEU A 113 3.34 12.35 -1.83
C LEU A 113 4.75 12.94 -1.71
N GLY A 114 5.83 12.17 -1.87
CA GLY A 114 7.20 12.62 -1.58
C GLY A 114 7.58 13.94 -2.26
N ARG A 115 7.43 14.01 -3.59
CA ARG A 115 7.71 15.26 -4.33
C ARG A 115 6.72 16.38 -3.99
N HIS A 116 5.46 16.04 -3.75
CA HIS A 116 4.42 17.01 -3.43
C HIS A 116 4.66 17.69 -2.07
N LEU A 117 5.01 16.90 -1.05
CA LEU A 117 5.30 17.39 0.29
C LEU A 117 6.44 18.41 0.26
N HIS A 118 7.54 18.09 -0.42
CA HIS A 118 8.66 19.02 -0.54
C HIS A 118 8.26 20.28 -1.32
N ALA A 119 7.61 20.14 -2.48
CA ALA A 119 7.33 21.27 -3.36
C ALA A 119 6.20 22.20 -2.90
N LYS A 120 5.27 21.71 -2.05
CA LYS A 120 4.07 22.47 -1.64
C LYS A 120 3.99 22.75 -0.15
N HIS A 121 4.56 21.89 0.68
CA HIS A 121 4.45 21.98 2.13
C HIS A 121 5.81 22.19 2.81
N ASP A 122 6.91 22.14 2.06
CA ASP A 122 8.27 22.17 2.58
C ASP A 122 8.51 21.14 3.69
N LEU A 123 7.94 19.94 3.50
CA LEU A 123 8.08 18.83 4.44
C LEU A 123 8.86 17.68 3.82
N SER A 124 9.74 17.10 4.61
CA SER A 124 10.23 15.75 4.36
C SER A 124 9.15 14.70 4.62
N ALA A 125 9.38 13.50 4.09
CA ALA A 125 8.50 12.36 4.33
C ALA A 125 8.38 12.00 5.82
N ASP A 126 9.46 12.15 6.58
CA ASP A 126 9.50 11.78 8.00
C ASP A 126 8.79 12.81 8.86
N GLU A 127 9.01 14.11 8.62
CA GLU A 127 8.27 15.19 9.30
C GLU A 127 6.77 15.08 9.06
N TYR A 128 6.37 14.77 7.82
CA TYR A 128 4.97 14.57 7.49
C TYR A 128 4.37 13.37 8.23
N ARG A 129 5.10 12.25 8.34
CA ARG A 129 4.64 11.08 9.10
C ARG A 129 4.52 11.39 10.58
N ASP A 130 5.52 12.03 11.17
CA ASP A 130 5.52 12.36 12.60
C ASP A 130 4.37 13.32 12.93
N ARG A 131 4.15 14.35 12.10
CA ARG A 131 3.04 15.30 12.25
C ARG A 131 1.67 14.64 12.24
N HIS A 132 1.46 13.69 11.34
CA HIS A 132 0.19 12.99 11.17
C HIS A 132 0.13 11.63 11.89
N GLN A 133 1.10 11.35 12.76
CA GLN A 133 1.24 10.10 13.51
C GLN A 133 1.12 8.84 12.65
N LEU A 134 1.67 8.91 11.44
CA LEU A 134 1.64 7.82 10.47
C LEU A 134 2.73 6.77 10.78
N PRO A 135 2.52 5.51 10.41
CA PRO A 135 3.55 4.49 10.53
C PRO A 135 4.81 4.88 9.72
N ALA A 136 5.99 4.66 10.29
CA ALA A 136 7.27 4.83 9.58
C ALA A 136 7.33 4.03 8.28
N THR A 137 6.81 2.81 8.31
CA THR A 137 6.71 1.90 7.16
C THR A 137 5.54 2.23 6.22
N GLY A 138 4.72 3.23 6.56
CA GLY A 138 3.62 3.69 5.73
C GLY A 138 4.16 4.24 4.41
N ALA A 139 3.77 3.60 3.31
CA ALA A 139 4.22 4.03 2.01
C ALA A 139 3.52 5.34 1.65
N LEU A 140 4.32 6.34 1.29
CA LEU A 140 3.84 7.60 0.71
C LEU A 140 3.77 7.52 -0.83
N ASN A 141 3.56 6.30 -1.34
CA ASN A 141 3.27 6.00 -2.74
C ASN A 141 1.96 5.18 -2.86
N CYS A 142 1.28 5.31 -4.00
CA CYS A 142 0.05 4.61 -4.31
C CYS A 142 0.23 3.09 -4.35
N ASP A 143 -0.87 2.37 -4.21
CA ASP A 143 -0.88 0.91 -4.32
C ASP A 143 -0.38 0.48 -5.71
N GLY A 144 0.39 -0.61 -5.75
CA GLY A 144 0.99 -1.11 -6.98
C GLY A 144 2.18 -0.31 -7.51
N ALA A 145 2.45 0.92 -7.02
CA ALA A 145 3.65 1.68 -7.42
C ALA A 145 4.93 0.89 -7.13
N ARG A 146 4.97 0.21 -5.97
CA ARG A 146 6.12 -0.64 -5.60
C ARG A 146 6.33 -1.78 -6.59
N GLN A 147 5.25 -2.42 -7.06
CA GLN A 147 5.34 -3.51 -8.03
C GLN A 147 5.82 -2.96 -9.38
N SER A 148 5.22 -1.89 -9.88
CA SER A 148 5.65 -1.24 -11.12
C SER A 148 7.10 -0.76 -11.07
N SER A 149 7.54 -0.16 -9.95
CA SER A 149 8.93 0.24 -9.75
C SER A 149 9.87 -0.97 -9.70
N SER A 150 9.44 -2.07 -9.08
CA SER A 150 10.21 -3.32 -9.06
C SER A 150 10.35 -3.90 -10.46
N ASP A 151 9.28 -3.95 -11.24
CA ASP A 151 9.29 -4.51 -12.60
C ASP A 151 10.10 -3.63 -13.54
N TRP A 152 9.97 -2.32 -13.44
CA TRP A 152 10.83 -1.38 -14.16
C TRP A 152 12.30 -1.55 -13.79
N GLN A 153 12.63 -1.70 -12.51
CA GLN A 153 14.00 -1.90 -12.06
C GLN A 153 14.56 -3.26 -12.54
N ARG A 154 13.75 -4.31 -12.59
CA ARG A 154 14.13 -5.62 -13.16
C ARG A 154 14.39 -5.52 -14.66
N ALA A 155 13.48 -4.88 -15.40
CA ALA A 155 13.64 -4.65 -16.84
C ALA A 155 14.93 -3.87 -17.11
N ARG A 156 15.19 -2.80 -16.36
CA ARG A 156 16.41 -2.01 -16.49
C ARG A 156 17.69 -2.80 -16.19
N ILE A 157 17.68 -3.68 -15.19
CA ILE A 157 18.83 -4.56 -14.89
C ILE A 157 19.01 -5.61 -15.99
N ALA A 158 17.91 -6.10 -16.59
CA ALA A 158 17.99 -7.03 -17.71
C ALA A 158 18.56 -6.37 -18.98
N GLU A 159 18.24 -5.09 -19.22
CA GLU A 159 18.75 -4.29 -20.33
C GLU A 159 20.20 -3.83 -20.13
N ASP A 160 20.56 -3.43 -18.91
CA ASP A 160 21.90 -2.98 -18.51
C ASP A 160 22.36 -3.75 -17.26
N PRO A 161 23.04 -4.91 -17.43
CA PRO A 161 23.59 -5.67 -16.31
C PRO A 161 24.58 -4.86 -15.45
N ASP A 162 25.29 -3.89 -16.04
CA ASP A 162 26.22 -3.01 -15.31
C ASP A 162 25.49 -2.01 -14.41
N HIS A 163 24.18 -1.81 -14.61
CA HIS A 163 23.36 -1.06 -13.67
C HIS A 163 23.41 -1.66 -12.26
N ALA A 164 23.50 -3.00 -12.14
CA ALA A 164 23.67 -3.66 -10.84
C ALA A 164 25.05 -3.38 -10.23
N ASN A 165 26.10 -3.29 -11.06
CA ASN A 165 27.46 -2.99 -10.61
C ASN A 165 27.56 -1.58 -10.03
N ARG A 166 26.85 -0.60 -10.61
CA ARG A 166 26.76 0.77 -10.05
C ARG A 166 26.15 0.81 -8.64
N LEU A 167 25.39 -0.21 -8.26
CA LEU A 167 24.79 -0.33 -6.92
C LEU A 167 25.69 -1.06 -5.91
N ALA A 168 26.81 -1.65 -6.33
CA ALA A 168 27.71 -2.40 -5.46
C ALA A 168 28.18 -1.61 -4.21
N PRO A 169 28.51 -0.30 -4.29
CA PRO A 169 28.90 0.47 -3.11
C PRO A 169 27.82 0.56 -2.02
N TYR A 170 26.54 0.41 -2.39
CA TYR A 170 25.40 0.46 -1.46
C TYR A 170 25.00 -0.94 -0.94
N ARG A 171 25.73 -1.99 -1.32
CA ARG A 171 25.48 -3.37 -0.89
C ARG A 171 26.51 -3.88 0.11
N THR A 172 27.36 -3.00 0.64
CA THR A 172 28.32 -3.36 1.68
C THR A 172 27.57 -3.73 2.97
N PRO A 173 28.05 -4.71 3.76
CA PRO A 173 27.44 -5.07 5.03
C PRO A 173 27.25 -3.87 5.96
N GLU A 174 28.22 -2.96 6.01
CA GLU A 174 28.18 -1.76 6.85
C GLU A 174 27.04 -0.82 6.46
N HIS A 175 26.86 -0.57 5.15
CA HIS A 175 25.78 0.28 4.67
C HIS A 175 24.41 -0.36 4.94
N LEU A 176 24.30 -1.68 4.71
CA LEU A 176 23.05 -2.41 4.98
C LEU A 176 22.72 -2.43 6.47
N ASP A 177 23.71 -2.57 7.34
CA ASP A 177 23.54 -2.51 8.79
C ASP A 177 23.11 -1.11 9.24
N GLN A 178 23.70 -0.05 8.69
CA GLN A 178 23.26 1.33 8.94
C GLN A 178 21.79 1.52 8.52
N LEU A 179 21.42 1.11 7.30
CA LEU A 179 20.03 1.18 6.83
C LEU A 179 19.08 0.38 7.74
N ARG A 180 19.49 -0.81 8.17
CA ARG A 180 18.72 -1.65 9.09
C ARG A 180 18.51 -0.95 10.42
N ASN A 181 19.56 -0.38 11.00
CA ASN A 181 19.49 0.31 12.29
C ASN A 181 18.58 1.54 12.21
N THR A 182 18.69 2.36 11.17
CA THR A 182 17.79 3.49 10.91
C THR A 182 16.34 3.04 10.77
N ALA A 183 16.09 1.94 10.05
CA ALA A 183 14.75 1.38 9.90
C ALA A 183 14.18 0.84 11.23
N ILE A 184 15.02 0.22 12.06
CA ILE A 184 14.64 -0.25 13.41
C ILE A 184 14.25 0.95 14.27
N GLU A 185 15.09 1.99 14.33
CA GLU A 185 14.85 3.18 15.13
C GLU A 185 13.54 3.89 14.74
N SER A 186 13.32 4.10 13.44
CA SER A 186 12.10 4.71 12.92
C SER A 186 10.84 3.88 13.27
N ASN A 187 10.95 2.55 13.23
CA ASN A 187 9.88 1.66 13.68
C ASN A 187 9.61 1.72 15.19
N HIS A 188 10.65 1.88 16.00
CA HIS A 188 10.50 2.06 17.44
C HIS A 188 9.80 3.37 17.77
N ARG A 189 10.19 4.46 17.13
CA ARG A 189 9.60 5.80 17.31
C ARG A 189 8.08 5.80 17.10
N THR A 190 7.64 5.16 16.03
CA THR A 190 6.21 5.15 15.64
C THR A 190 5.39 4.05 16.33
N ARG A 191 6.01 3.14 17.10
CA ARG A 191 5.32 1.98 17.71
C ARG A 191 4.23 2.38 18.71
N GLY A 192 4.38 3.54 19.35
CA GLY A 192 3.44 4.04 20.35
C GLY A 192 2.15 4.64 19.79
N TYR A 193 2.12 5.00 18.51
CA TYR A 193 0.97 5.69 17.92
C TYR A 193 -0.25 4.78 17.82
N ASP A 194 -1.43 5.30 18.16
CA ASP A 194 -2.69 4.54 18.13
C ASP A 194 -2.99 3.99 16.75
N LEU A 195 -2.80 4.81 15.72
CA LEU A 195 -2.99 4.41 14.33
C LEU A 195 -2.07 3.23 13.96
N VAL A 196 -0.82 3.24 14.43
CA VAL A 196 0.16 2.18 14.19
C VAL A 196 -0.23 0.90 14.93
N ARG A 197 -0.69 1.01 16.18
CA ARG A 197 -1.17 -0.13 16.98
C ARG A 197 -2.39 -0.77 16.33
N ALA A 198 -3.41 0.03 15.99
CA ALA A 198 -4.61 -0.44 15.31
C ALA A 198 -4.29 -1.10 13.96
N HIS A 199 -3.37 -0.51 13.18
CA HIS A 199 -2.93 -1.07 11.91
C HIS A 199 -2.24 -2.44 12.08
N ARG A 200 -1.38 -2.60 13.09
CA ARG A 200 -0.59 -3.81 13.33
C ARG A 200 -1.37 -4.92 14.02
N ALA A 201 -2.45 -4.61 14.75
CA ALA A 201 -3.18 -5.57 15.57
C ALA A 201 -3.61 -6.85 14.81
N PRO A 202 -4.22 -6.79 13.60
CA PRO A 202 -4.63 -8.00 12.89
C PRO A 202 -3.43 -8.91 12.52
N GLY A 203 -2.33 -8.30 12.05
CA GLY A 203 -1.12 -9.04 11.71
C GLY A 203 -0.43 -9.65 12.94
N GLN A 204 -0.46 -8.95 14.07
CA GLN A 204 0.04 -9.46 15.35
C GLN A 204 -0.78 -10.64 15.84
N SER A 205 -2.12 -10.56 15.79
CA SER A 205 -3.01 -11.66 16.15
C SER A 205 -2.74 -12.89 15.29
N TYR A 206 -2.63 -12.71 13.97
CA TYR A 206 -2.27 -13.79 13.05
C TYR A 206 -0.89 -14.39 13.38
N ALA A 207 0.13 -13.56 13.58
CA ALA A 207 1.47 -14.03 13.92
C ALA A 207 1.49 -14.81 15.25
N VAL A 208 0.75 -14.34 16.27
CA VAL A 208 0.60 -15.03 17.55
C VAL A 208 -0.06 -16.40 17.36
N GLN A 209 -1.11 -16.49 16.54
CA GLN A 209 -1.77 -17.77 16.22
C GLN A 209 -0.81 -18.74 15.51
N ILE A 210 -0.07 -18.27 14.50
CA ILE A 210 0.92 -19.09 13.79
C ILE A 210 2.05 -19.56 14.72
N MET A 211 2.57 -18.67 15.57
CA MET A 211 3.59 -19.04 16.55
C MET A 211 3.07 -20.02 17.59
N ALA A 212 1.82 -19.87 18.04
CA ALA A 212 1.17 -20.79 18.95
C ALA A 212 1.00 -22.18 18.32
N GLY A 213 0.56 -22.25 17.06
CA GLY A 213 0.48 -23.49 16.28
C GLY A 213 1.84 -24.18 16.16
N ARG A 214 2.87 -23.46 15.66
CA ARG A 214 4.23 -24.02 15.55
C ARG A 214 4.80 -24.49 16.88
N ARG A 215 4.50 -23.78 17.97
CA ARG A 215 4.89 -24.19 19.32
C ARG A 215 4.15 -25.46 19.72
N ARG A 216 2.86 -25.58 19.40
CA ARG A 216 2.07 -26.77 19.66
C ARG A 216 2.63 -27.97 18.89
N ASP A 217 2.86 -27.83 17.58
CA ASP A 217 3.43 -28.88 16.74
C ASP A 217 4.75 -29.42 17.30
N ARG A 218 5.62 -28.50 17.78
CA ARG A 218 6.90 -28.88 18.40
C ARG A 218 6.70 -29.68 19.69
N LEU A 219 5.74 -29.31 20.52
CA LEU A 219 5.45 -30.03 21.76
C LEU A 219 4.80 -31.40 21.47
N ASP A 220 3.93 -31.48 20.46
CA ASP A 220 3.34 -32.74 20.01
C ASP A 220 4.40 -33.68 19.44
N GLU A 221 5.38 -33.15 18.70
CA GLU A 221 6.55 -33.91 18.26
C GLU A 221 7.38 -34.44 19.45
N GLN A 222 7.60 -33.63 20.49
CA GLN A 222 8.29 -34.09 21.70
C GLN A 222 7.50 -35.18 22.42
N ALA A 223 6.19 -35.04 22.53
CA ALA A 223 5.31 -36.06 23.11
C ALA A 223 5.35 -37.37 22.29
N ARG A 224 5.33 -37.29 20.96
CA ARG A 224 5.48 -38.45 20.07
C ARG A 224 6.80 -39.18 20.25
N ARG A 225 7.91 -38.46 20.41
CA ARG A 225 9.21 -39.07 20.73
C ARG A 225 9.23 -39.77 22.09
N ALA A 226 8.44 -39.27 23.04
CA ALA A 226 8.26 -39.89 24.36
C ALA A 226 7.23 -41.03 24.38
N GLY A 227 6.67 -41.41 23.22
CA GLY A 227 5.72 -42.52 23.09
C GLY A 227 4.26 -42.14 23.28
N PHE A 228 3.91 -40.85 23.28
CA PHE A 228 2.53 -40.39 23.39
C PHE A 228 1.99 -39.90 22.04
N PRO A 229 0.72 -40.10 21.69
CA PRO A 229 0.18 -39.65 20.39
C PRO A 229 0.27 -38.13 20.16
N GLU A 230 0.01 -37.36 21.22
CA GLU A 230 0.04 -35.89 21.23
C GLU A 230 0.27 -35.38 22.66
N LEU A 231 0.56 -34.08 22.79
CA LEU A 231 0.86 -33.46 24.09
C LEU A 231 -0.29 -33.59 25.08
N ASP A 232 -1.54 -33.33 24.66
CA ASP A 232 -2.66 -33.33 25.61
C ASP A 232 -2.93 -34.74 26.16
N THR A 233 -2.76 -35.78 25.33
CA THR A 233 -2.80 -37.18 25.77
C THR A 233 -1.66 -37.46 26.77
N ALA A 234 -0.45 -36.98 26.51
CA ALA A 234 0.68 -37.14 27.41
C ALA A 234 0.45 -36.48 28.78
N ILE A 235 -0.13 -35.27 28.78
CA ILE A 235 -0.46 -34.53 30.00
C ILE A 235 -1.56 -35.26 30.79
N ALA A 236 -2.61 -35.74 30.12
CA ALA A 236 -3.71 -36.48 30.74
C ALA A 236 -3.20 -37.78 31.38
N GLN A 237 -2.43 -38.58 30.65
CA GLN A 237 -1.90 -39.86 31.14
C GLN A 237 -0.92 -39.69 32.30
N THR A 238 -0.22 -38.56 32.39
CA THR A 238 0.75 -38.29 33.47
C THR A 238 0.16 -37.54 34.66
N MET A 239 -1.16 -37.27 34.72
CA MET A 239 -1.74 -36.45 35.80
C MET A 239 -1.49 -36.98 37.23
N HIS A 240 -1.35 -38.29 37.39
CA HIS A 240 -1.14 -38.97 38.66
C HIS A 240 0.28 -38.80 39.24
N ILE A 241 1.25 -38.31 38.45
CA ILE A 241 2.62 -38.04 38.88
C ILE A 241 2.90 -36.53 38.98
N SER A 242 3.98 -36.19 39.69
CA SER A 242 4.42 -34.80 39.85
C SER A 242 4.71 -34.12 38.50
N SER A 243 4.54 -32.80 38.40
CA SER A 243 4.80 -32.09 37.14
C SER A 243 6.26 -32.15 36.69
N ARG A 244 7.21 -32.32 37.62
CA ARG A 244 8.65 -32.48 37.31
C ARG A 244 8.92 -33.85 36.69
N GLU A 245 8.32 -34.90 37.23
CA GLU A 245 8.44 -36.26 36.71
C GLU A 245 7.74 -36.41 35.36
N ALA A 246 6.54 -35.86 35.22
CA ALA A 246 5.84 -35.81 33.93
C ALA A 246 6.66 -35.06 32.87
N ALA A 247 7.28 -33.94 33.24
CA ALA A 247 8.18 -33.19 32.37
C ALA A 247 9.39 -34.02 31.90
N ALA A 248 10.05 -34.73 32.82
CA ALA A 248 11.16 -35.62 32.50
C ALA A 248 10.71 -36.75 31.55
N ARG A 249 9.51 -37.31 31.78
CA ARG A 249 8.96 -38.38 30.95
C ARG A 249 8.57 -37.92 29.54
N ILE A 250 8.01 -36.72 29.39
CA ILE A 250 7.53 -36.18 28.10
C ILE A 250 8.66 -35.47 27.32
N GLY A 251 9.73 -35.06 27.99
CA GLY A 251 10.83 -34.29 27.38
C GLY A 251 10.50 -32.81 27.19
N ILE A 252 9.68 -32.22 28.06
CA ILE A 252 9.28 -30.80 28.03
C ILE A 252 9.49 -30.13 29.40
N GLY A 253 9.43 -28.80 29.47
CA GLY A 253 9.61 -28.08 30.73
C GLY A 253 8.45 -28.28 31.74
N ALA A 254 8.77 -28.41 33.03
CA ALA A 254 7.79 -28.59 34.11
C ALA A 254 6.74 -27.46 34.19
N THR A 255 7.13 -26.22 33.91
CA THR A 255 6.19 -25.09 33.83
C THR A 255 5.19 -25.24 32.69
N THR A 256 5.59 -25.84 31.57
CA THR A 256 4.68 -26.14 30.45
C THR A 256 3.65 -27.19 30.87
N VAL A 257 4.09 -28.27 31.52
CA VAL A 257 3.19 -29.30 32.08
C VAL A 257 2.17 -28.67 33.03
N LEU A 258 2.64 -27.88 33.99
CA LEU A 258 1.78 -27.21 34.98
C LEU A 258 0.71 -26.33 34.31
N ARG A 259 1.10 -25.49 33.34
CA ARG A 259 0.17 -24.62 32.60
C ARG A 259 -0.83 -25.39 31.75
N HIS A 260 -0.47 -26.57 31.24
CA HIS A 260 -1.42 -27.43 30.53
C HIS A 260 -2.42 -28.07 31.50
N ARG A 261 -1.96 -28.60 32.64
CA ARG A 261 -2.86 -29.15 33.67
C ARG A 261 -3.84 -28.12 34.21
N GLN A 262 -3.38 -26.90 34.49
CA GLN A 262 -4.26 -25.80 34.94
C GLN A 262 -5.33 -25.45 33.92
N ARG A 263 -5.02 -25.50 32.61
CA ARG A 263 -6.03 -25.28 31.55
C ARG A 263 -7.03 -26.42 31.46
N LEU A 264 -6.62 -27.67 31.67
CA LEU A 264 -7.50 -28.83 31.65
C LEU A 264 -8.42 -28.91 32.89
N ALA A 265 -7.94 -28.44 34.05
CA ALA A 265 -8.72 -28.42 35.28
C ALA A 265 -9.84 -27.37 35.29
N GLY A 266 -9.83 -26.41 34.35
CA GLY A 266 -10.73 -25.26 34.35
C GLY A 266 -10.44 -24.27 35.48
N PRO A 267 -11.13 -23.12 35.51
CA PRO A 267 -11.09 -22.22 36.66
C PRO A 267 -11.67 -22.93 37.89
N GLN A 268 -10.93 -22.97 39.00
CA GLN A 268 -11.52 -23.40 40.26
C GLN A 268 -12.52 -22.32 40.73
N PRO A 269 -13.74 -22.72 41.15
CA PRO A 269 -14.72 -21.78 41.68
C PRO A 269 -14.22 -21.06 42.93
#